data_AF-A0A5J6XMV2-F1
#
_entry.id   AF-A0A5J6XMV2-F1
#
_cell.length_a   1.000
_cell.length_b   1.000
_cell.length_c   1.000
_cell.angle_alpha   90.00
_cell.angle_beta   90.00
_cell.angle_gamma   90.00
#
_symmetry.space_group_name_H-M   'P 1'
#
loop_
_entity.id
_entity.type
_entity.pdbx_description
1 polymer ?
#
loop_
_entity_poly.entity_id
_entity_poly.type
_entity_poly.pdbx_seq_one_letter_code
_entity_poly.pdbx_strand_id
1 'polypeptide(L)'
;MKDNQILRAYSIKEVSRRINVPAGTIRQWEKDLNGVLIIPRSKQGARFYTEVEISILKRIKEMRDKNLSKEIIKDMLQKHLTQEKQPVSEPPSEDSGTSLAVVEKPAEPRMEDFLVAMDDYKNNLMKEMSAELRNNRNLMIEEVKKEISQGSIDTIKGLSKTIQRSNIKTNGELRKLSLNVSKASERTSETFGALTTTIARSSEGAFESFSKRISEAAADGYRDLLADLSASVTETQQEIKSVTEAMYQDREQYFETMNNELDQYRNDIRQREEAFKQMVMSFRDAAPTKEIEKPKTVKFKDVKKNKTKEKGKVKTEKNKQDKQTLKEKDMVPAEKKWWSFRRKK
;
A
#
# COMPACT_ATOMS: atom_id res chain seq x y z
N MET A 1 22.65 -53.51 -39.84
CA MET A 1 21.38 -52.77 -39.84
C MET A 1 21.28 -51.98 -38.55
N LYS A 2 21.20 -50.65 -38.60
CA LYS A 2 20.70 -49.82 -37.49
C LYS A 2 19.90 -48.66 -38.08
N ASP A 3 18.59 -48.77 -37.85
CA ASP A 3 17.61 -47.70 -37.68
C ASP A 3 17.45 -46.67 -38.81
N ASN A 4 16.40 -46.89 -39.60
CA ASN A 4 15.56 -45.82 -40.15
C ASN A 4 14.95 -45.01 -39.00
N GLN A 5 15.78 -44.24 -38.30
CA GLN A 5 15.34 -43.39 -37.21
C GLN A 5 14.54 -42.24 -37.82
N ILE A 6 13.20 -42.33 -37.70
CA ILE A 6 12.25 -41.30 -38.15
C ILE A 6 12.82 -39.94 -37.75
N LEU A 7 13.13 -39.09 -38.74
CA LEU A 7 13.73 -37.77 -38.54
C LEU A 7 12.70 -36.85 -37.88
N ARG A 8 12.51 -37.03 -36.57
CA ARG A 8 11.64 -36.23 -35.72
C ARG A 8 12.26 -34.85 -35.60
N ALA A 9 11.75 -33.94 -36.42
CA ALA A 9 12.03 -32.52 -36.32
C ALA A 9 11.33 -31.95 -35.09
N TYR A 10 12.11 -31.57 -34.07
CA TYR A 10 11.62 -30.97 -32.84
C TYR A 10 11.59 -29.44 -32.95
N SER A 11 10.58 -28.83 -32.34
CA SER A 11 10.51 -27.37 -32.21
C SER A 11 11.46 -26.86 -31.12
N ILE A 12 11.87 -25.59 -31.19
CA ILE A 12 12.71 -24.99 -30.13
C ILE A 12 12.07 -25.07 -28.73
N LYS A 13 10.73 -25.14 -28.65
CA LYS A 13 9.99 -25.30 -27.39
C LYS A 13 10.06 -26.74 -26.84
N GLU A 14 10.19 -27.75 -27.70
CA GLU A 14 10.44 -29.13 -27.28
C GLU A 14 11.89 -29.32 -26.86
N VAL A 15 12.85 -28.82 -27.65
CA VAL A 15 14.28 -28.89 -27.30
C VAL A 15 14.56 -28.20 -25.98
N SER A 16 14.02 -26.99 -25.78
CA SER A 16 14.14 -26.23 -24.52
C SER A 16 13.69 -27.04 -23.30
N ARG A 17 12.60 -27.81 -23.42
CA ARG A 17 12.12 -28.73 -22.37
C ARG A 17 13.00 -29.97 -22.22
N ARG A 18 13.51 -30.55 -23.31
CA ARG A 18 14.38 -31.74 -23.29
C ARG A 18 15.76 -31.52 -22.68
N ILE A 19 16.39 -30.36 -22.90
CA ILE A 19 17.73 -30.07 -22.36
C ILE A 19 17.70 -29.20 -21.09
N ASN A 20 16.50 -28.77 -20.67
CA ASN A 20 16.26 -27.81 -19.59
C ASN A 20 17.10 -26.54 -19.73
N VAL A 21 16.95 -25.85 -20.87
CA VAL A 21 17.62 -24.57 -21.18
C VAL A 21 16.58 -23.65 -21.84
N PRO A 22 16.43 -22.38 -21.44
CA PRO A 22 15.47 -21.46 -22.05
C PRO A 22 15.67 -21.29 -23.56
N ALA A 23 14.56 -21.23 -24.31
CA ALA A 23 14.60 -21.07 -25.77
C ALA A 23 15.31 -19.78 -26.25
N GLY A 24 15.39 -18.75 -25.39
CA GLY A 24 16.21 -17.55 -25.63
C GLY A 24 17.71 -17.86 -25.61
N THR A 25 18.16 -18.62 -24.60
CA THR A 25 19.57 -19.05 -24.45
C THR A 25 20.02 -19.92 -25.62
N ILE A 26 19.17 -20.83 -26.11
CA ILE A 26 19.46 -21.66 -27.30
C ILE A 26 19.67 -20.78 -28.55
N ARG A 27 18.88 -19.71 -28.73
CA ARG A 27 19.07 -18.72 -29.81
C ARG A 27 20.33 -17.88 -29.63
N GLN A 28 20.74 -17.64 -28.38
CA GLN A 28 22.00 -16.96 -28.12
C GLN A 28 23.20 -17.86 -28.42
N TRP A 29 23.12 -19.17 -28.13
CA TRP A 29 24.16 -20.12 -28.50
C TRP A 29 24.33 -20.27 -30.02
N GLU A 30 23.24 -20.24 -30.80
CA GLU A 30 23.28 -20.14 -32.28
C GLU A 30 24.08 -18.91 -32.76
N LYS A 31 23.93 -17.76 -32.09
CA LYS A 31 24.68 -16.53 -32.41
C LYS A 31 26.14 -16.59 -31.95
N ASP A 32 26.37 -17.02 -30.71
CA ASP A 32 27.70 -17.06 -30.09
C ASP A 32 28.63 -18.09 -30.77
N LEU A 33 28.07 -19.22 -31.22
CA LEU A 33 28.80 -20.33 -31.85
C LEU A 33 28.56 -20.41 -33.37
N ASN A 34 28.23 -19.26 -33.98
CA ASN A 34 27.99 -19.15 -35.40
C ASN A 34 29.22 -19.63 -36.22
N GLY A 35 28.95 -20.40 -37.27
CA GLY A 35 29.94 -21.10 -38.09
C GLY A 35 30.31 -22.51 -37.61
N VAL A 36 29.96 -22.91 -36.39
CA VAL A 36 30.16 -24.30 -35.90
C VAL A 36 28.83 -24.97 -35.54
N LEU A 37 27.90 -24.23 -34.91
CA LEU A 37 26.53 -24.71 -34.69
C LEU A 37 25.60 -24.21 -35.81
N ILE A 38 25.37 -25.03 -36.83
CA ILE A 38 24.41 -24.76 -37.90
C ILE A 38 23.07 -25.41 -37.56
N ILE A 39 22.01 -24.61 -37.38
CA ILE A 39 20.66 -25.12 -37.07
C ILE A 39 19.81 -25.14 -38.34
N PRO A 40 19.33 -26.31 -38.79
CA PRO A 40 18.48 -26.45 -39.96
C PRO A 40 17.21 -25.58 -39.91
N ARG A 41 16.81 -25.07 -41.09
CA ARG A 41 15.60 -24.25 -41.27
C ARG A 41 14.63 -24.93 -42.22
N SER A 42 13.34 -24.89 -41.87
CA SER A 42 12.26 -25.32 -42.77
C SER A 42 12.18 -24.40 -44.00
N LYS A 43 11.43 -24.81 -45.03
CA LYS A 43 11.11 -23.99 -46.22
C LYS A 43 10.49 -22.63 -45.86
N GLN A 44 9.82 -22.53 -44.70
CA GLN A 44 9.25 -21.30 -44.12
C GLN A 44 10.20 -20.56 -43.13
N GLY A 45 11.50 -20.86 -43.11
CA GLY A 45 12.51 -20.19 -42.28
C GLY A 45 12.53 -20.55 -40.78
N ALA A 46 11.53 -21.31 -40.30
CA ALA A 46 11.45 -21.79 -38.93
C ALA A 46 12.60 -22.74 -38.57
N ARG A 47 13.16 -22.62 -37.36
CA ARG A 47 14.19 -23.53 -36.83
C ARG A 47 13.58 -24.88 -36.49
N PHE A 48 14.19 -25.96 -36.96
CA PHE A 48 13.94 -27.31 -36.47
C PHE A 48 15.23 -27.95 -35.99
N TYR A 49 15.11 -28.92 -35.09
CA TYR A 49 16.24 -29.63 -34.49
C TYR A 49 15.99 -31.13 -34.64
N THR A 50 16.97 -31.87 -35.13
CA THR A 50 16.99 -33.33 -35.07
C THR A 50 17.72 -33.78 -33.81
N GLU A 51 17.83 -35.08 -33.58
CA GLU A 51 18.56 -35.61 -32.42
C GLU A 51 20.07 -35.28 -32.48
N VAL A 52 20.61 -34.98 -33.67
CA VAL A 52 22.01 -34.51 -33.87
C VAL A 52 22.21 -33.12 -33.28
N GLU A 53 21.39 -32.12 -33.63
CA GLU A 53 21.53 -30.78 -33.03
C GLU A 53 21.23 -30.81 -31.52
N ILE A 54 20.33 -31.70 -31.07
CA ILE A 54 20.05 -31.88 -29.64
C ILE A 54 21.28 -32.44 -28.90
N SER A 55 22.04 -33.37 -29.49
CA SER A 55 23.26 -33.91 -28.86
C SER A 55 24.35 -32.84 -28.75
N ILE A 56 24.54 -32.04 -29.81
CA ILE A 56 25.49 -30.92 -29.81
C ILE A 56 25.07 -29.86 -28.77
N LEU A 57 23.79 -29.54 -28.66
CA LEU A 57 23.27 -28.60 -27.65
C LEU A 57 23.44 -29.12 -26.21
N LYS A 58 23.29 -30.43 -25.96
CA LYS A 58 23.63 -31.04 -24.66
C LYS A 58 25.11 -30.87 -24.34
N ARG A 59 26.00 -31.09 -25.32
CA ARG A 59 27.45 -30.91 -25.12
C ARG A 59 27.85 -29.44 -24.91
N ILE A 60 27.21 -28.51 -25.62
CA ILE A 60 27.36 -27.06 -25.37
C ILE A 60 26.95 -26.70 -23.94
N LYS A 61 25.85 -27.27 -23.44
CA LYS A 61 25.40 -27.09 -22.06
C LYS A 61 26.48 -27.54 -21.07
N GLU A 62 26.97 -28.77 -21.18
CA GLU A 62 28.03 -29.30 -20.29
C GLU A 62 29.30 -28.42 -20.26
N MET A 63 29.68 -27.85 -21.42
CA MET A 63 30.85 -26.98 -21.51
C MET A 63 30.60 -25.58 -20.93
N ARG A 64 29.39 -25.03 -21.10
CA ARG A 64 28.97 -23.76 -20.48
C ARG A 64 28.82 -23.90 -18.96
N ASP A 65 28.30 -25.02 -18.47
CA ASP A 65 28.17 -25.35 -17.04
C ASP A 65 29.56 -25.46 -16.37
N LYS A 66 30.61 -25.84 -17.14
CA LYS A 66 32.02 -25.81 -16.74
C LYS A 66 32.70 -24.44 -16.89
N ASN A 67 31.95 -23.37 -17.15
CA ASN A 67 32.43 -22.00 -17.35
C ASN A 67 33.50 -21.82 -18.46
N LEU A 68 33.51 -22.71 -19.47
CA LEU A 68 34.44 -22.57 -20.59
C LEU A 68 34.10 -21.34 -21.44
N SER A 69 35.12 -20.62 -21.92
CA SER A 69 34.92 -19.44 -22.75
C SER A 69 34.31 -19.82 -24.11
N LYS A 70 33.53 -18.91 -24.70
CA LYS A 70 32.88 -19.11 -26.00
C LYS A 70 33.85 -19.50 -27.13
N GLU A 71 35.10 -19.05 -27.05
CA GLU A 71 36.16 -19.33 -28.02
C GLU A 71 36.72 -20.74 -27.84
N ILE A 72 36.98 -21.17 -26.60
CA ILE A 72 37.40 -22.56 -26.29
C ILE A 72 36.30 -23.55 -26.66
N ILE A 73 35.03 -23.22 -26.40
CA ILE A 73 33.87 -24.03 -26.80
C ILE A 73 33.81 -24.19 -28.32
N LYS A 74 34.08 -23.11 -29.08
CA LYS A 74 34.10 -23.15 -30.55
C LYS A 74 35.23 -24.02 -31.08
N ASP A 75 36.45 -23.85 -30.55
CA ASP A 75 37.63 -24.62 -30.92
C ASP A 75 37.49 -26.12 -30.58
N MET A 76 37.00 -26.47 -29.39
CA MET A 76 36.76 -27.87 -28.99
C MET A 76 35.71 -28.55 -29.88
N LEU A 77 34.60 -27.87 -30.20
CA LEU A 77 33.59 -28.43 -31.11
C LEU A 77 34.16 -28.60 -32.52
N GLN A 78 34.91 -27.62 -33.03
CA GLN A 78 35.53 -27.69 -34.35
C GLN A 78 36.57 -28.84 -34.43
N LYS A 79 37.39 -29.02 -33.38
CA LYS A 79 38.34 -30.14 -33.27
C LYS A 79 37.61 -31.48 -33.29
N HIS A 80 36.58 -31.66 -32.48
CA HIS A 80 35.79 -32.91 -32.47
C HIS A 80 35.12 -33.23 -33.82
N LEU A 81 34.67 -32.23 -34.59
CA LEU A 81 34.16 -32.46 -35.96
C LEU A 81 35.27 -32.74 -37.00
N THR A 82 36.52 -32.36 -36.72
CA THR A 82 37.65 -32.53 -37.66
C THR A 82 38.42 -33.83 -37.40
N GLN A 83 38.43 -34.31 -36.15
CA GLN A 83 39.22 -35.47 -35.72
C GLN A 83 38.72 -36.82 -36.26
N GLU A 84 37.57 -36.86 -36.94
CA GLU A 84 37.10 -38.04 -37.69
C GLU A 84 37.81 -38.23 -39.05
N LYS A 85 38.81 -37.40 -39.40
CA LYS A 85 39.54 -37.50 -40.69
C LYS A 85 41.07 -37.58 -40.55
N GLN A 86 41.59 -38.80 -40.77
CA GLN A 86 42.93 -39.19 -41.26
C GLN A 86 44.12 -39.33 -40.25
N PRO A 87 45.00 -40.34 -40.41
CA PRO A 87 46.21 -40.57 -39.60
C PRO A 87 47.58 -40.43 -40.32
N VAL A 88 48.55 -39.87 -39.58
CA VAL A 88 49.99 -40.25 -39.38
C VAL A 88 50.85 -40.88 -40.50
N SER A 89 52.02 -40.27 -40.76
CA SER A 89 53.31 -40.97 -41.06
C SER A 89 54.54 -40.06 -40.85
N GLU A 90 55.63 -40.58 -40.27
CA GLU A 90 56.95 -39.93 -40.05
C GLU A 90 58.10 -40.76 -40.71
N PRO A 91 59.38 -40.30 -40.75
CA PRO A 91 60.33 -40.57 -41.86
C PRO A 91 61.45 -41.61 -41.57
N PRO A 92 62.32 -41.93 -42.55
CA PRO A 92 63.51 -42.76 -42.38
C PRO A 92 64.85 -42.00 -42.32
N SER A 93 65.92 -42.75 -42.02
CA SER A 93 67.26 -42.32 -41.58
C SER A 93 68.41 -42.98 -42.38
N GLU A 94 69.57 -42.30 -42.47
CA GLU A 94 70.91 -42.78 -42.89
C GLU A 94 71.95 -41.94 -42.11
N ASP A 95 73.08 -42.36 -41.53
CA ASP A 95 73.80 -43.64 -41.36
C ASP A 95 74.64 -44.21 -42.53
N SER A 96 75.97 -44.00 -42.46
CA SER A 96 77.05 -44.90 -42.95
C SER A 96 78.44 -44.39 -42.58
N GLY A 97 79.30 -45.27 -42.05
CA GLY A 97 80.75 -45.07 -41.96
C GLY A 97 81.51 -46.06 -42.87
N THR A 98 82.81 -45.83 -43.11
CA THR A 98 83.72 -46.85 -43.69
C THR A 98 85.15 -46.58 -43.23
N SER A 99 85.88 -47.66 -42.93
CA SER A 99 87.25 -47.65 -42.39
C SER A 99 88.27 -48.22 -43.39
N LEU A 100 89.55 -47.91 -43.18
CA LEU A 100 90.68 -48.74 -43.64
C LEU A 100 91.79 -48.75 -42.55
N ALA A 101 92.58 -49.83 -42.52
CA ALA A 101 93.45 -50.24 -41.41
C ALA A 101 94.96 -50.12 -41.77
N VAL A 102 95.84 -49.57 -40.92
CA VAL A 102 96.69 -50.21 -39.86
C VAL A 102 98.13 -50.53 -40.35
N VAL A 103 99.10 -50.61 -39.39
CA VAL A 103 100.55 -50.95 -39.50
C VAL A 103 101.49 -49.74 -39.80
N GLU A 104 102.57 -49.42 -39.07
CA GLU A 104 103.06 -49.73 -37.69
C GLU A 104 104.08 -48.63 -37.23
N LYS A 105 104.35 -48.50 -35.92
CA LYS A 105 105.35 -47.56 -35.32
C LYS A 105 106.76 -48.20 -35.35
N PRO A 106 107.87 -47.43 -35.35
CA PRO A 106 108.54 -47.18 -34.06
C PRO A 106 109.25 -45.82 -33.88
N ALA A 107 109.15 -45.30 -32.64
CA ALA A 107 110.13 -44.49 -31.90
C ALA A 107 110.82 -43.26 -32.57
N GLU A 108 110.06 -42.17 -32.70
CA GLU A 108 110.30 -40.82 -32.13
C GLU A 108 111.74 -40.24 -31.99
N PRO A 109 111.90 -38.95 -32.34
CA PRO A 109 111.50 -37.90 -31.38
C PRO A 109 110.21 -37.15 -31.74
N ARG A 110 109.45 -36.75 -30.71
CA ARG A 110 108.42 -35.69 -30.77
C ARG A 110 107.18 -35.95 -31.63
N MET A 111 106.76 -37.21 -31.81
CA MET A 111 105.34 -37.44 -32.17
C MET A 111 104.45 -37.23 -30.95
N GLU A 112 104.88 -37.60 -29.74
CA GLU A 112 104.07 -37.37 -28.53
C GLU A 112 103.89 -35.85 -28.27
N ASP A 113 104.97 -35.05 -28.34
CA ASP A 113 104.90 -33.58 -28.25
C ASP A 113 103.96 -32.97 -29.32
N PHE A 114 103.94 -33.53 -30.54
CA PHE A 114 103.05 -33.07 -31.61
C PHE A 114 101.60 -33.50 -31.40
N LEU A 115 101.35 -34.72 -30.91
CA LEU A 115 100.01 -35.21 -30.58
C LEU A 115 99.42 -34.43 -29.40
N VAL A 116 100.23 -34.14 -28.37
CA VAL A 116 99.86 -33.26 -27.25
C VAL A 116 99.57 -31.84 -27.75
N ALA A 117 100.42 -31.26 -28.60
CA ALA A 117 100.16 -29.95 -29.19
C ALA A 117 98.90 -29.92 -30.10
N MET A 118 98.59 -31.04 -30.77
CA MET A 118 97.41 -31.20 -31.63
C MET A 118 96.13 -31.39 -30.80
N ASP A 119 96.18 -32.15 -29.70
CA ASP A 119 95.06 -32.24 -28.75
C ASP A 119 94.88 -30.94 -27.96
N ASP A 120 95.94 -30.21 -27.61
CA ASP A 120 95.86 -28.86 -27.04
C ASP A 120 95.26 -27.87 -28.04
N TYR A 121 95.64 -27.92 -29.32
CA TYR A 121 95.03 -27.12 -30.38
C TYR A 121 93.54 -27.45 -30.54
N LYS A 122 93.17 -28.73 -30.59
CA LYS A 122 91.79 -29.22 -30.65
C LYS A 122 90.99 -28.81 -29.41
N ASN A 123 91.56 -28.94 -28.22
CA ASN A 123 90.93 -28.53 -26.97
C ASN A 123 90.75 -27.00 -26.92
N ASN A 124 91.72 -26.23 -27.41
CA ASN A 124 91.61 -24.78 -27.51
C ASN A 124 90.56 -24.37 -28.55
N LEU A 125 90.54 -24.99 -29.74
CA LEU A 125 89.55 -24.75 -30.79
C LEU A 125 88.13 -25.11 -30.32
N MET A 126 87.95 -26.27 -29.67
CA MET A 126 86.65 -26.67 -29.11
C MET A 126 86.24 -25.76 -27.94
N LYS A 127 87.19 -25.28 -27.14
CA LYS A 127 86.93 -24.31 -26.07
C LYS A 127 86.52 -22.96 -26.64
N GLU A 128 87.22 -22.46 -27.65
CA GLU A 128 86.95 -21.21 -28.36
C GLU A 128 85.60 -21.27 -29.10
N MET A 129 85.36 -22.30 -29.91
CA MET A 129 84.07 -22.56 -30.56
C MET A 129 82.94 -22.72 -29.53
N SER A 130 83.17 -23.40 -28.40
CA SER A 130 82.15 -23.51 -27.34
C SER A 130 81.92 -22.19 -26.61
N ALA A 131 82.94 -21.34 -26.47
CA ALA A 131 82.84 -20.02 -25.87
C ALA A 131 82.12 -19.04 -26.80
N GLU A 132 82.41 -19.07 -28.10
CA GLU A 132 81.73 -18.30 -29.13
C GLU A 132 80.26 -18.74 -29.26
N LEU A 133 79.98 -20.04 -29.28
CA LEU A 133 78.61 -20.58 -29.30
C LEU A 133 77.82 -20.19 -28.03
N ARG A 134 78.47 -20.19 -26.85
CA ARG A 134 77.88 -19.68 -25.59
C ARG A 134 77.66 -18.17 -25.64
N ASN A 135 78.58 -17.41 -26.22
CA ASN A 135 78.45 -15.96 -26.39
C ASN A 135 77.27 -15.63 -27.31
N ASN A 136 77.19 -16.26 -28.49
CA ASN A 136 76.08 -16.11 -29.42
C ASN A 136 74.73 -16.51 -28.79
N ARG A 137 74.69 -17.61 -28.03
CA ARG A 137 73.49 -17.99 -27.26
C ARG A 137 73.10 -16.92 -26.23
N ASN A 138 74.06 -16.37 -25.49
CA ASN A 138 73.78 -15.33 -24.49
C ASN A 138 73.30 -14.02 -25.13
N LEU A 139 73.88 -13.63 -26.27
CA LEU A 139 73.43 -12.47 -27.05
C LEU A 139 71.99 -12.64 -27.55
N MET A 140 71.66 -13.81 -28.14
CA MET A 140 70.28 -14.13 -28.54
C MET A 140 69.31 -14.13 -27.37
N ILE A 141 69.72 -14.64 -26.19
CA ILE A 141 68.87 -14.63 -24.98
C ILE A 141 68.61 -13.19 -24.51
N GLU A 142 69.62 -12.31 -24.48
CA GLU A 142 69.43 -10.91 -24.11
C GLU A 142 68.62 -10.13 -25.15
N GLU A 143 68.75 -10.45 -26.45
CA GLU A 143 67.92 -9.87 -27.51
C GLU A 143 66.44 -10.29 -27.37
N VAL A 144 66.16 -11.59 -27.24
CA VAL A 144 64.80 -12.11 -27.00
C VAL A 144 64.20 -11.54 -25.71
N LYS A 145 64.98 -11.43 -24.64
CA LYS A 145 64.58 -10.82 -23.36
C LYS A 145 64.28 -9.33 -23.52
N LYS A 146 65.08 -8.61 -24.33
CA LYS A 146 64.85 -7.20 -24.67
C LYS A 146 63.56 -7.04 -25.46
N GLU A 147 63.34 -7.84 -26.51
CA GLU A 147 62.09 -7.81 -27.30
C GLU A 147 60.85 -8.15 -26.46
N ILE A 148 60.91 -9.20 -25.63
CA ILE A 148 59.82 -9.57 -24.71
C ILE A 148 59.56 -8.43 -23.72
N SER A 149 60.59 -7.80 -23.15
CA SER A 149 60.41 -6.68 -22.22
C SER A 149 59.82 -5.45 -22.91
N GLN A 150 60.26 -5.13 -24.13
CA GLN A 150 59.73 -4.00 -24.92
C GLN A 150 58.26 -4.24 -25.33
N GLY A 151 57.94 -5.43 -25.85
CA GLY A 151 56.56 -5.82 -26.18
C GLY A 151 55.66 -5.86 -24.95
N SER A 152 56.17 -6.29 -23.79
CA SER A 152 55.45 -6.22 -22.51
C SER A 152 55.19 -4.77 -22.09
N ILE A 153 56.19 -3.88 -22.20
CA ILE A 153 56.01 -2.45 -21.88
C ILE A 153 54.98 -1.80 -22.80
N ASP A 154 55.01 -2.06 -24.11
CA ASP A 154 54.07 -1.46 -25.06
C ASP A 154 52.64 -2.02 -24.93
N THR A 155 52.49 -3.31 -24.63
CA THR A 155 51.17 -3.89 -24.30
C THR A 155 50.63 -3.36 -22.98
N ILE A 156 51.43 -3.29 -21.90
CA ILE A 156 51.04 -2.67 -20.62
C ILE A 156 50.66 -1.19 -20.81
N LYS A 157 51.41 -0.44 -21.62
CA LYS A 157 51.13 0.97 -21.95
C LYS A 157 49.85 1.12 -22.78
N GLY A 158 49.56 0.19 -23.70
CA GLY A 158 48.30 0.11 -24.44
C GLY A 158 47.10 -0.19 -23.54
N LEU A 159 47.24 -1.17 -22.65
CA LEU A 159 46.23 -1.51 -21.64
C LEU A 159 45.98 -0.34 -20.68
N SER A 160 47.04 0.27 -20.14
CA SER A 160 46.97 1.44 -19.26
C SER A 160 46.23 2.61 -19.91
N LYS A 161 46.58 2.98 -21.15
CA LYS A 161 45.85 4.00 -21.93
C LYS A 161 44.38 3.63 -22.14
N THR A 162 44.08 2.36 -22.37
CA THR A 162 42.70 1.87 -22.57
C THR A 162 41.89 1.92 -21.29
N ILE A 163 42.47 1.51 -20.16
CA ILE A 163 41.88 1.61 -18.81
C ILE A 163 41.64 3.07 -18.45
N GLN A 164 42.60 3.98 -18.69
CA GLN A 164 42.43 5.42 -18.46
C GLN A 164 41.29 6.00 -19.32
N ARG A 165 41.25 5.72 -20.62
CA ARG A 165 40.15 6.16 -21.51
C ARG A 165 38.79 5.61 -21.07
N SER A 166 38.76 4.34 -20.67
CA SER A 166 37.55 3.69 -20.12
C SER A 166 37.08 4.39 -18.85
N ASN A 167 37.99 4.62 -17.89
CA ASN A 167 37.69 5.29 -16.63
C ASN A 167 37.22 6.74 -16.82
N ILE A 168 37.79 7.48 -17.77
CA ILE A 168 37.31 8.83 -18.15
C ILE A 168 35.88 8.74 -18.71
N LYS A 169 35.61 7.77 -19.59
CA LYS A 169 34.27 7.56 -20.17
C LYS A 169 33.24 7.16 -19.10
N THR A 170 33.54 6.17 -18.26
CA THR A 170 32.63 5.72 -17.19
C THR A 170 32.35 6.82 -16.17
N ASN A 171 33.35 7.62 -15.78
CA ASN A 171 33.13 8.79 -14.92
C ASN A 171 32.25 9.86 -15.59
N GLY A 172 32.41 10.07 -16.91
CA GLY A 172 31.53 10.96 -17.68
C GLY A 172 30.08 10.45 -17.72
N GLU A 173 29.88 9.15 -17.90
CA GLU A 173 28.56 8.51 -17.90
C GLU A 173 27.93 8.49 -16.50
N LEU A 174 28.71 8.20 -15.45
CA LEU A 174 28.27 8.28 -14.05
C LEU A 174 27.84 9.71 -13.65
N ARG A 175 28.57 10.74 -14.10
CA ARG A 175 28.17 12.15 -13.90
C ARG A 175 26.87 12.48 -14.61
N LYS A 176 26.67 12.02 -15.85
CA LYS A 176 25.40 12.19 -16.59
C LYS A 176 24.25 11.47 -15.89
N LEU A 177 24.48 10.24 -15.40
CA LEU A 177 23.49 9.47 -14.66
C LEU A 177 23.11 10.18 -13.35
N SER A 178 24.11 10.65 -12.58
CA SER A 178 23.90 11.42 -11.35
C SER A 178 23.05 12.68 -11.59
N LEU A 179 23.37 13.47 -12.64
CA LEU A 179 22.57 14.63 -13.04
C LEU A 179 21.13 14.26 -13.42
N ASN A 180 20.92 13.14 -14.12
CA ASN A 180 19.59 12.66 -14.47
C ASN A 180 18.81 12.18 -13.25
N VAL A 181 19.46 11.51 -12.29
CA VAL A 181 18.86 11.10 -11.01
C VAL A 181 18.46 12.31 -10.18
N SER A 182 19.33 13.34 -10.06
CA SER A 182 18.99 14.58 -9.37
C SER A 182 17.78 15.28 -10.02
N LYS A 183 17.76 15.43 -11.35
CA LYS A 183 16.63 16.03 -12.08
C LYS A 183 15.34 15.21 -12.02
N ALA A 184 15.45 13.89 -11.88
CA ALA A 184 14.27 13.03 -11.65
C ALA A 184 13.75 13.21 -10.22
N SER A 185 14.64 13.20 -9.23
CA SER A 185 14.34 13.44 -7.82
C SER A 185 13.68 14.81 -7.59
N GLU A 186 14.21 15.86 -8.22
CA GLU A 186 13.66 17.22 -8.19
C GLU A 186 12.21 17.24 -8.69
N ARG A 187 11.94 16.72 -9.90
CA ARG A 187 10.58 16.59 -10.43
C ARG A 187 9.66 15.73 -9.57
N THR A 188 10.17 14.67 -8.97
CA THR A 188 9.40 13.85 -8.01
C THR A 188 9.05 14.63 -6.76
N SER A 189 9.96 15.47 -6.25
CA SER A 189 9.70 16.37 -5.12
C SER A 189 8.66 17.44 -5.46
N GLU A 190 8.78 18.09 -6.63
CA GLU A 190 7.81 19.09 -7.12
C GLU A 190 6.41 18.51 -7.28
N THR A 191 6.29 17.35 -7.94
CA THR A 191 5.01 16.66 -8.14
C THR A 191 4.40 16.16 -6.83
N PHE A 192 5.21 15.65 -5.90
CA PHE A 192 4.75 15.27 -4.57
C PHE A 192 4.26 16.49 -3.77
N GLY A 193 4.94 17.63 -3.86
CA GLY A 193 4.52 18.90 -3.27
C GLY A 193 3.19 19.39 -3.85
N ALA A 194 3.07 19.47 -5.18
CA ALA A 194 1.84 19.87 -5.85
C ALA A 194 0.65 18.95 -5.53
N LEU A 195 0.88 17.64 -5.48
CA LEU A 195 -0.13 16.65 -5.11
C LEU A 195 -0.53 16.78 -3.64
N THR A 196 0.41 17.06 -2.74
CA THR A 196 0.13 17.34 -1.32
C THR A 196 -0.74 18.58 -1.15
N THR A 197 -0.42 19.68 -1.84
CA THR A 197 -1.24 20.91 -1.84
C THR A 197 -2.64 20.67 -2.42
N THR A 198 -2.74 19.84 -3.46
CA THR A 198 -4.02 19.48 -4.09
C THR A 198 -4.88 18.64 -3.14
N ILE A 199 -4.30 17.65 -2.46
CA ILE A 199 -4.99 16.85 -1.43
C ILE A 199 -5.43 17.74 -0.27
N ALA A 200 -4.58 18.64 0.22
CA ALA A 200 -4.93 19.56 1.31
C ALA A 200 -6.18 20.39 0.94
N ARG A 201 -6.14 21.09 -0.20
CA ARG A 201 -7.27 21.91 -0.70
C ARG A 201 -8.53 21.10 -0.96
N SER A 202 -8.40 19.90 -1.52
CA SER A 202 -9.55 19.00 -1.75
C SER A 202 -10.15 18.48 -0.43
N SER A 203 -9.32 18.19 0.58
CA SER A 203 -9.77 17.73 1.89
C SER A 203 -10.43 18.84 2.71
N GLU A 204 -9.95 20.07 2.56
CA GLU A 204 -10.51 21.27 3.18
C GLU A 204 -11.92 21.56 2.66
N GLY A 205 -12.10 21.63 1.33
CA GLY A 205 -13.44 21.82 0.73
C GLY A 205 -14.40 20.63 1.00
N ALA A 206 -13.89 19.40 1.06
CA ALA A 206 -14.68 18.25 1.47
C ALA A 206 -15.15 18.37 2.94
N PHE A 207 -14.25 18.76 3.85
CA PHE A 207 -14.58 18.99 5.26
C PHE A 207 -15.56 20.14 5.45
N GLU A 208 -15.37 21.27 4.74
CA GLU A 208 -16.27 22.42 4.78
C GLU A 208 -17.68 22.04 4.31
N SER A 209 -17.80 21.36 3.15
CA SER A 209 -19.10 20.91 2.64
C SER A 209 -19.79 19.88 3.54
N PHE A 210 -19.03 18.99 4.19
CA PHE A 210 -19.54 18.03 5.17
C PHE A 210 -20.00 18.70 6.46
N SER A 211 -19.20 19.62 7.00
CA SER A 211 -19.53 20.43 8.18
C SER A 211 -20.80 21.26 7.94
N LYS A 212 -20.89 21.91 6.77
CA LYS A 212 -22.09 22.64 6.34
C LYS A 212 -23.32 21.73 6.33
N ARG A 213 -23.26 20.57 5.65
CA ARG A 213 -24.38 19.61 5.61
C ARG A 213 -24.81 19.11 6.99
N ILE A 214 -23.87 18.87 7.91
CA ILE A 214 -24.19 18.53 9.30
C ILE A 214 -24.90 19.69 10.00
N SER A 215 -24.43 20.92 9.83
CA SER A 215 -25.05 22.09 10.45
C SER A 215 -26.46 22.37 9.91
N GLU A 216 -26.69 22.17 8.61
CA GLU A 216 -27.99 22.29 7.96
C GLU A 216 -28.95 21.19 8.46
N ALA A 217 -28.54 19.92 8.41
CA ALA A 217 -29.37 18.80 8.89
C ALA A 217 -29.69 18.89 10.40
N ALA A 218 -28.77 19.41 11.22
CA ALA A 218 -29.04 19.68 12.63
C ALA A 218 -30.05 20.84 12.80
N ALA A 219 -29.88 21.94 12.07
CA ALA A 219 -30.79 23.09 12.15
C ALA A 219 -32.22 22.74 11.69
N ASP A 220 -32.35 21.93 10.64
CA ASP A 220 -33.65 21.47 10.14
C ASP A 220 -34.29 20.47 11.12
N GLY A 221 -33.52 19.52 11.68
CA GLY A 221 -34.03 18.62 12.73
C GLY A 221 -34.48 19.35 14.01
N TYR A 222 -33.80 20.43 14.41
CA TYR A 222 -34.27 21.30 15.51
C TYR A 222 -35.52 22.12 15.13
N ARG A 223 -35.71 22.46 13.85
CA ARG A 223 -36.92 23.15 13.38
C ARG A 223 -38.14 22.24 13.38
N ASP A 224 -38.00 21.02 12.90
CA ASP A 224 -39.09 20.04 12.88
C ASP A 224 -39.57 19.73 14.31
N LEU A 225 -38.65 19.46 15.24
CA LEU A 225 -38.98 19.26 16.65
C LEU A 225 -39.65 20.49 17.30
N LEU A 226 -39.25 21.70 16.90
CA LEU A 226 -39.87 22.93 17.40
C LEU A 226 -41.27 23.16 16.78
N ALA A 227 -41.48 22.76 15.53
CA ALA A 227 -42.77 22.80 14.86
C ALA A 227 -43.75 21.81 15.54
N ASP A 228 -43.35 20.55 15.75
CA ASP A 228 -44.15 19.54 16.45
C ASP A 228 -44.49 19.97 17.89
N LEU A 229 -43.50 20.50 18.62
CA LEU A 229 -43.73 21.05 19.95
C LEU A 229 -44.71 22.22 19.90
N SER A 230 -44.58 23.12 18.92
CA SER A 230 -45.53 24.25 18.77
C SER A 230 -46.95 23.78 18.43
N ALA A 231 -47.08 22.74 17.60
CA ALA A 231 -48.36 22.15 17.23
C ALA A 231 -49.06 21.55 18.47
N SER A 232 -48.36 20.70 19.24
CA SER A 232 -48.90 20.13 20.49
C SER A 232 -49.23 21.20 21.54
N VAL A 233 -48.46 22.29 21.62
CA VAL A 233 -48.78 23.45 22.48
C VAL A 233 -50.03 24.19 21.99
N THR A 234 -50.23 24.33 20.68
CA THR A 234 -51.48 24.93 20.16
C THR A 234 -52.71 24.03 20.33
N GLU A 235 -52.54 22.72 20.19
CA GLU A 235 -53.59 21.71 20.40
C GLU A 235 -54.02 21.69 21.87
N THR A 236 -53.09 21.52 22.81
CA THR A 236 -53.39 21.61 24.25
C THR A 236 -53.96 22.98 24.66
N GLN A 237 -53.52 24.08 24.03
CA GLN A 237 -54.13 25.39 24.25
C GLN A 237 -55.56 25.50 23.71
N GLN A 238 -55.90 24.78 22.64
CA GLN A 238 -57.26 24.66 22.11
C GLN A 238 -58.13 23.75 22.99
N GLU A 239 -57.60 22.63 23.48
CA GLU A 239 -58.27 21.76 24.46
C GLU A 239 -58.60 22.53 25.75
N ILE A 240 -57.62 23.28 26.30
CA ILE A 240 -57.84 24.12 27.49
C ILE A 240 -58.95 25.15 27.25
N LYS A 241 -59.02 25.76 26.05
CA LYS A 241 -60.12 26.67 25.70
C LYS A 241 -61.47 25.95 25.63
N SER A 242 -61.53 24.79 24.98
CA SER A 242 -62.73 23.96 24.87
C SER A 242 -63.24 23.51 26.25
N VAL A 243 -62.35 23.02 27.12
CA VAL A 243 -62.69 22.66 28.51
C VAL A 243 -63.15 23.89 29.31
N THR A 244 -62.50 25.04 29.13
CA THR A 244 -62.90 26.29 29.80
C THR A 244 -64.30 26.74 29.34
N GLU A 245 -64.60 26.63 28.05
CA GLU A 245 -65.92 26.94 27.49
C GLU A 245 -66.99 25.96 28.00
N ALA A 246 -66.70 24.67 28.04
CA ALA A 246 -67.58 23.65 28.63
C ALA A 246 -67.86 23.94 30.12
N MET A 247 -66.86 24.36 30.90
CA MET A 247 -67.05 24.78 32.30
C MET A 247 -67.92 26.03 32.45
N TYR A 248 -67.90 26.96 31.48
CA TYR A 248 -68.83 28.09 31.47
C TYR A 248 -70.26 27.64 31.12
N GLN A 249 -70.43 26.76 30.12
CA GLN A 249 -71.73 26.22 29.74
C GLN A 249 -72.38 25.41 30.87
N ASP A 250 -71.64 24.53 31.54
CA ASP A 250 -72.10 23.74 32.69
C ASP A 250 -72.55 24.64 33.86
N ARG A 251 -71.79 25.72 34.11
CA ARG A 251 -72.16 26.73 35.12
C ARG A 251 -73.43 27.50 34.74
N GLU A 252 -73.64 27.83 33.47
CA GLU A 252 -74.86 28.49 32.99
C GLU A 252 -76.07 27.56 33.17
N GLN A 253 -75.96 26.29 32.76
CA GLN A 253 -76.99 25.27 32.93
C GLN A 253 -77.35 25.04 34.41
N TYR A 254 -76.36 25.09 35.31
CA TYR A 254 -76.61 25.02 36.76
C TYR A 254 -77.42 26.22 37.28
N PHE A 255 -77.19 27.43 36.76
CA PHE A 255 -78.02 28.59 37.10
C PHE A 255 -79.42 28.52 36.49
N GLU A 256 -79.56 28.04 35.24
CA GLU A 256 -80.87 27.85 34.60
C GLU A 256 -81.73 26.83 35.35
N THR A 257 -81.17 25.67 35.68
CA THR A 257 -81.84 24.63 36.47
C THR A 257 -82.26 25.14 37.85
N MET A 258 -81.38 25.84 38.59
CA MET A 258 -81.73 26.46 39.87
C MET A 258 -82.85 27.51 39.74
N ASN A 259 -82.83 28.35 38.70
CA ASN A 259 -83.89 29.33 38.48
C ASN A 259 -85.23 28.65 38.15
N ASN A 260 -85.22 27.60 37.33
CA ASN A 260 -86.41 26.81 37.00
C ASN A 260 -87.01 26.15 38.25
N GLU A 261 -86.20 25.57 39.14
CA GLU A 261 -86.66 25.05 40.43
C GLU A 261 -87.27 26.16 41.31
N LEU A 262 -86.62 27.33 41.41
CA LEU A 262 -87.14 28.47 42.18
C LEU A 262 -88.50 28.96 41.65
N ASP A 263 -88.70 28.97 40.33
CA ASP A 263 -89.98 29.33 39.72
C ASP A 263 -91.05 28.24 39.87
N GLN A 264 -90.68 26.95 39.89
CA GLN A 264 -91.58 25.88 40.31
C GLN A 264 -92.03 26.07 41.76
N TYR A 265 -91.10 26.30 42.71
CA TYR A 265 -91.44 26.56 44.11
C TYR A 265 -92.32 27.80 44.28
N ARG A 266 -92.09 28.88 43.50
CA ARG A 266 -92.96 30.07 43.48
C ARG A 266 -94.37 29.74 43.01
N ASN A 267 -94.51 28.96 41.94
CA ASN A 267 -95.81 28.53 41.43
C ASN A 267 -96.56 27.65 42.44
N ASP A 268 -95.87 26.70 43.07
CA ASP A 268 -96.39 25.86 44.14
C ASP A 268 -96.89 26.67 45.34
N ILE A 269 -96.09 27.66 45.78
CA ILE A 269 -96.47 28.59 46.85
C ILE A 269 -97.71 29.40 46.43
N ARG A 270 -97.75 29.89 45.19
CA ARG A 270 -98.89 30.68 44.67
C ARG A 270 -100.18 29.86 44.62
N GLN A 271 -100.12 28.61 44.15
CA GLN A 271 -101.27 27.70 44.13
C GLN A 271 -101.77 27.40 45.55
N ARG A 272 -100.85 27.15 46.50
CA ARG A 272 -101.21 26.95 47.92
C ARG A 272 -101.82 28.21 48.53
N GLU A 273 -101.33 29.40 48.17
CA GLU A 273 -101.89 30.68 48.61
C GLU A 273 -103.28 30.93 48.02
N GLU A 274 -103.52 30.59 46.75
CA GLU A 274 -104.84 30.66 46.11
C GLU A 274 -105.84 29.68 46.74
N ALA A 275 -105.44 28.42 46.97
CA ALA A 275 -106.28 27.43 47.66
C ALA A 275 -106.58 27.87 49.11
N PHE A 276 -105.60 28.44 49.81
CA PHE A 276 -105.81 29.01 51.15
C PHE A 276 -106.74 30.22 51.11
N LYS A 277 -106.62 31.12 50.11
CA LYS A 277 -107.56 32.24 49.91
C LYS A 277 -108.99 31.75 49.68
N GLN A 278 -109.20 30.76 48.82
CA GLN A 278 -110.52 30.16 48.61
C GLN A 278 -111.09 29.54 49.89
N MET A 279 -110.25 28.81 50.65
CA MET A 279 -110.63 28.25 51.95
C MET A 279 -111.04 29.34 52.94
N VAL A 280 -110.24 30.40 53.11
CA VAL A 280 -110.54 31.55 53.97
C VAL A 280 -111.78 32.32 53.50
N MET A 281 -112.01 32.44 52.19
CA MET A 281 -113.24 33.02 51.65
C MET A 281 -114.46 32.16 52.00
N SER A 282 -114.39 30.84 51.86
CA SER A 282 -115.49 29.96 52.27
C SER A 282 -115.84 30.08 53.77
N PHE A 283 -114.84 30.26 54.64
CA PHE A 283 -115.07 30.55 56.06
C PHE A 283 -115.62 31.97 56.31
N ARG A 284 -115.25 32.96 55.49
CA ARG A 284 -115.77 34.33 55.57
C ARG A 284 -117.23 34.40 55.14
N ASP A 285 -117.61 33.68 54.10
CA ASP A 285 -118.97 33.66 53.55
C ASP A 285 -119.92 32.80 54.40
N ALA A 286 -119.40 31.79 55.10
CA ALA A 286 -120.15 30.99 56.09
C ALA A 286 -120.27 31.67 57.48
N ALA A 287 -119.60 32.80 57.72
CA ALA A 287 -119.63 33.51 59.00
C ALA A 287 -120.64 34.67 58.95
N PRO A 288 -121.68 34.72 59.81
CA PRO A 288 -122.58 35.86 59.86
C PRO A 288 -121.82 37.09 60.34
N THR A 289 -121.96 38.20 59.60
CA THR A 289 -121.26 39.46 59.87
C THR A 289 -121.57 39.98 61.27
N LYS A 290 -120.59 39.92 62.16
CA LYS A 290 -120.53 40.78 63.35
C LYS A 290 -119.46 41.84 63.15
N GLU A 291 -119.89 43.08 63.00
CA GLU A 291 -119.03 44.23 63.23
C GLU A 291 -118.55 44.21 64.70
N ILE A 292 -117.27 44.49 64.93
CA ILE A 292 -116.74 45.14 66.15
C ILE A 292 -115.41 45.83 65.79
N GLU A 293 -115.47 47.15 65.89
CA GLU A 293 -114.48 48.16 66.33
C GLU A 293 -112.95 47.95 66.20
N LYS A 294 -112.28 49.06 65.85
CA LYS A 294 -110.82 49.24 65.92
C LYS A 294 -110.35 49.48 67.37
N PRO A 295 -109.17 48.95 67.75
CA PRO A 295 -108.32 49.70 68.67
C PRO A 295 -106.85 49.81 68.25
N LYS A 296 -106.41 51.07 68.22
CA LYS A 296 -105.13 51.63 68.72
C LYS A 296 -103.78 51.04 68.23
N THR A 297 -103.00 51.96 67.66
CA THR A 297 -101.56 51.89 67.41
C THR A 297 -100.74 51.44 68.64
N VAL A 298 -99.77 50.56 68.42
CA VAL A 298 -98.62 50.36 69.32
C VAL A 298 -97.34 50.65 68.55
N LYS A 299 -96.58 51.67 68.97
CA LYS A 299 -95.20 51.86 68.52
C LYS A 299 -94.28 50.96 69.35
N PHE A 300 -93.47 50.14 68.69
CA PHE A 300 -92.28 49.56 69.33
C PHE A 300 -90.99 50.15 68.74
N LYS A 301 -89.96 50.22 69.59
CA LYS A 301 -88.75 51.03 69.41
C LYS A 301 -87.63 50.30 68.68
N ASP A 302 -86.64 51.08 68.27
CA ASP A 302 -85.37 50.65 67.71
C ASP A 302 -84.67 49.53 68.48
N VAL A 303 -84.02 48.63 67.74
CA VAL A 303 -82.82 47.92 68.24
C VAL A 303 -81.66 48.22 67.29
N LYS A 304 -80.62 48.83 67.85
CA LYS A 304 -79.36 49.16 67.17
C LYS A 304 -78.43 47.93 67.13
N LYS A 305 -77.52 47.94 66.14
CA LYS A 305 -76.22 47.22 66.09
C LYS A 305 -76.33 45.69 65.89
N ASN A 306 -75.35 45.02 65.27
CA ASN A 306 -73.92 45.34 65.15
C ASN A 306 -73.32 45.22 63.74
N LYS A 307 -72.22 45.97 63.54
CA LYS A 307 -71.22 45.65 62.50
C LYS A 307 -70.30 44.55 63.03
N THR A 308 -69.82 43.69 62.14
CA THR A 308 -68.42 43.24 62.18
C THR A 308 -67.90 43.04 60.77
N LYS A 309 -66.93 43.86 60.37
CA LYS A 309 -65.99 43.52 59.29
C LYS A 309 -64.86 42.76 59.96
N GLU A 310 -64.38 41.68 59.36
CA GLU A 310 -63.03 41.21 59.68
C GLU A 310 -62.28 40.87 58.38
N LYS A 311 -61.08 41.45 58.26
CA LYS A 311 -60.14 41.18 57.18
C LYS A 311 -59.03 40.29 57.74
N GLY A 312 -58.92 39.05 57.27
CA GLY A 312 -57.80 38.16 57.59
C GLY A 312 -56.74 38.19 56.49
N LYS A 313 -55.66 38.95 56.67
CA LYS A 313 -54.39 38.71 55.95
C LYS A 313 -53.65 37.58 56.68
N VAL A 314 -53.08 36.62 55.96
CA VAL A 314 -51.90 35.87 56.44
C VAL A 314 -50.79 35.99 55.39
N LYS A 315 -49.54 36.02 55.86
CA LYS A 315 -48.37 36.50 55.14
C LYS A 315 -47.62 35.38 54.43
N THR A 316 -46.83 35.77 53.45
CA THR A 316 -45.58 35.08 53.06
C THR A 316 -44.68 34.86 54.27
N GLU A 317 -44.06 33.68 54.37
CA GLU A 317 -42.88 33.49 55.21
C GLU A 317 -41.84 32.68 54.42
N LYS A 318 -40.62 33.21 54.34
CA LYS A 318 -39.46 32.47 53.81
C LYS A 318 -38.99 31.53 54.90
N ASN A 319 -38.54 30.33 54.55
CA ASN A 319 -37.46 29.72 55.31
C ASN A 319 -36.43 29.07 54.38
N LYS A 320 -35.17 29.06 54.81
CA LYS A 320 -34.00 28.71 54.02
C LYS A 320 -33.00 28.04 54.98
N GLN A 321 -32.28 27.03 54.49
CA GLN A 321 -31.18 26.34 55.18
C GLN A 321 -31.61 25.40 56.34
N ASP A 322 -30.86 24.34 56.70
CA ASP A 322 -29.48 24.01 56.30
C ASP A 322 -29.18 22.49 56.10
N LYS A 323 -27.93 22.20 55.72
CA LYS A 323 -27.35 20.88 55.33
C LYS A 323 -26.98 19.96 56.51
N GLN A 324 -26.88 18.64 56.27
CA GLN A 324 -25.70 17.75 56.51
C GLN A 324 -26.11 16.25 56.41
N THR A 325 -25.67 15.45 55.41
CA THR A 325 -24.39 14.72 55.15
C THR A 325 -24.25 13.33 55.82
N LEU A 326 -23.43 12.46 55.18
CA LEU A 326 -23.06 11.04 55.46
C LEU A 326 -24.01 9.96 54.84
N LYS A 327 -23.52 8.88 54.19
CA LYS A 327 -22.14 8.52 53.74
C LYS A 327 -22.14 7.32 52.75
N GLU A 328 -20.96 7.02 52.20
CA GLU A 328 -20.47 5.68 51.75
C GLU A 328 -20.81 5.13 50.33
N LYS A 329 -19.95 5.50 49.36
CA LYS A 329 -19.08 4.61 48.53
C LYS A 329 -19.56 3.72 47.36
N ASP A 330 -18.63 3.67 46.39
CA ASP A 330 -18.19 2.59 45.48
C ASP A 330 -19.21 1.90 44.55
N MET A 331 -19.21 2.27 43.26
CA MET A 331 -18.52 1.46 42.24
C MET A 331 -18.28 2.21 40.92
N VAL A 332 -17.12 1.99 40.30
CA VAL A 332 -16.77 2.42 38.93
C VAL A 332 -17.01 1.25 37.97
N PRO A 333 -17.50 1.49 36.75
CA PRO A 333 -16.79 0.92 35.60
C PRO A 333 -16.35 1.98 34.60
N ALA A 334 -15.11 1.85 34.14
CA ALA A 334 -14.59 2.64 33.03
C ALA A 334 -15.03 2.04 31.69
N GLU A 335 -15.22 2.87 30.66
CA GLU A 335 -14.72 2.54 29.31
C GLU A 335 -14.73 3.74 28.34
N LYS A 336 -13.94 3.60 27.26
CA LYS A 336 -14.00 4.39 26.01
C LYS A 336 -13.55 5.86 26.06
N LYS A 337 -12.36 6.10 26.65
CA LYS A 337 -11.39 7.07 26.10
C LYS A 337 -10.63 6.44 24.92
N TRP A 338 -11.17 6.52 23.70
CA TRP A 338 -10.42 6.33 22.46
C TRP A 338 -10.62 7.58 21.58
N TRP A 339 -9.66 7.88 20.69
CA TRP A 339 -9.54 9.12 19.88
C TRP A 339 -8.88 10.34 20.54
N SER A 340 -7.63 10.19 21.00
CA SER A 340 -6.70 11.34 21.15
C SER A 340 -5.23 10.96 21.02
N PHE A 341 -4.84 10.18 19.99
CA PHE A 341 -3.41 9.92 19.72
C PHE A 341 -3.03 9.66 18.24
N ARG A 342 -3.11 10.67 17.36
CA ARG A 342 -2.32 10.67 16.10
C ARG A 342 -2.19 12.05 15.40
N ARG A 343 -1.21 12.85 15.83
CA ARG A 343 -0.32 13.66 14.95
C ARG A 343 0.74 14.43 15.76
N LYS A 344 1.84 13.74 16.07
CA LYS A 344 3.19 14.33 16.19
C LYS A 344 4.17 13.40 15.45
N LYS A 345 4.50 13.78 14.23
CA LYS A 345 5.76 13.54 13.53
C LYS A 345 5.92 14.69 12.54
#